data_AF-A0AAD5RWH8-F1
#
_entry.id   AF-A0AAD5RWH8-F1
#
_cell.length_a   1.000
_cell.length_b   1.000
_cell.length_c   1.000
_cell.angle_alpha   90.00
_cell.angle_beta   90.00
_cell.angle_gamma   90.00
#
_symmetry.space_group_name_H-M   'P 1'
#
loop_
_entity.id
_entity.type
_entity.pdbx_description
1 polymer ?
#
loop_
_entity_poly.entity_id
_entity_poly.type
_entity_poly.pdbx_seq_one_letter_code
_entity_poly.pdbx_strand_id
1 'polypeptide(L)'
;MAPAQDSKELLPFAAATQIRQLESHVYAGDFSSEFCIGSVPNGGYVATHFLKVARLHLSPRRQHNALTAHWEFLSRSSAGPAVFVVEDVKLGRQTSVLHIKLFQGGSSSSSALATPAAARGRGQPVAAAYVTQSNFASEEGLSLPTGHELHPPVPKVDLEKLGREEEEEEEGGQGGGVEGDENWTRVVLPDSAFKMIRNFKNCMYYAPRRGHPRRSIVDLWLRLPGGERFTQDSLGYVVDAWPTIVESYRPPAPAPGGGGTGGGGEDTPAPFPYDEVFWYPTVVMNLEVKKALPEEGEEWLFMRVLTRQIKNGRLDLEVLVYDRMDELVAVSSHVNLVLGVARNVAGRGKSSL
;
A
#
# COMPACT_ATOMS: atom_id res chain seq x y z
N MET A 1 30.83 1.24 4.46
CA MET A 1 29.52 0.73 4.89
C MET A 1 29.29 -0.53 4.06
N ALA A 2 29.42 -1.71 4.66
CA ALA A 2 29.26 -2.96 3.92
C ALA A 2 27.83 -3.02 3.34
N PRO A 3 27.64 -3.51 2.10
CA PRO A 3 26.29 -3.76 1.60
C PRO A 3 25.61 -4.74 2.55
N ALA A 4 24.41 -4.40 3.01
CA ALA A 4 23.59 -5.31 3.79
C ALA A 4 23.47 -6.62 3.01
N GLN A 5 23.82 -7.74 3.65
CA GLN A 5 23.53 -9.05 3.10
C GLN A 5 22.02 -9.13 2.87
N ASP A 6 21.60 -9.29 1.61
CA ASP A 6 20.23 -9.66 1.27
C ASP A 6 19.92 -10.99 1.99
N SER A 7 19.15 -10.96 3.08
CA SER A 7 18.54 -12.18 3.59
C SER A 7 17.62 -12.70 2.50
N LYS A 8 17.84 -13.94 2.05
CA LYS A 8 17.02 -14.59 1.02
C LYS A 8 15.57 -14.85 1.47
N GLU A 9 15.29 -14.74 2.76
CA GLU A 9 14.01 -15.06 3.36
C GLU A 9 13.14 -13.79 3.47
N LEU A 10 11.91 -13.89 2.95
CA LEU A 10 10.91 -12.81 3.02
C LEU A 10 10.53 -12.58 4.48
N LEU A 11 10.47 -11.31 4.90
CA LEU A 11 9.97 -10.95 6.23
C LEU A 11 8.43 -11.05 6.22
N PRO A 12 7.81 -11.90 7.07
CA PRO A 12 6.36 -12.01 7.11
C PRO A 12 5.69 -10.67 7.44
N PHE A 13 4.60 -10.35 6.77
CA PHE A 13 3.85 -9.10 6.92
C PHE A 13 3.35 -8.92 8.36
N ALA A 14 2.89 -9.99 9.01
CA ALA A 14 2.47 -9.95 10.41
C ALA A 14 3.61 -9.57 11.35
N ALA A 15 4.83 -10.06 11.08
CA ALA A 15 6.04 -9.74 11.84
C ALA A 15 6.49 -8.30 11.57
N ALA A 16 6.48 -7.88 10.30
CA ALA A 16 6.87 -6.53 9.91
C ALA A 16 5.94 -5.44 10.45
N THR A 17 4.72 -5.77 10.83
CA THR A 17 3.72 -4.79 11.28
C THR A 17 3.45 -4.85 12.79
N GLN A 18 4.32 -5.46 13.59
CA GLN A 18 4.08 -5.60 15.03
C GLN A 18 3.97 -4.25 15.75
N ILE A 19 3.02 -4.17 16.68
CA ILE A 19 2.78 -3.02 17.55
C ILE A 19 2.81 -3.48 19.01
N ARG A 20 3.48 -2.70 19.87
CA ARG A 20 3.53 -2.91 21.31
C ARG A 20 2.99 -1.70 22.05
N GLN A 21 2.04 -1.93 22.96
CA GLN A 21 1.60 -0.87 23.88
C GLN A 21 2.69 -0.56 24.90
N LEU A 22 3.05 0.72 25.03
CA LEU A 22 4.02 1.21 26.03
C LEU A 22 3.28 1.74 27.26
N GLU A 23 2.24 2.54 27.01
CA GLU A 23 1.34 3.13 27.99
C GLU A 23 -0.10 3.11 27.46
N SER A 24 -1.07 3.58 28.23
CA SER A 24 -2.49 3.56 27.84
C SER A 24 -2.78 4.16 26.46
N HIS A 25 -2.06 5.23 26.08
CA HIS A 25 -2.25 5.95 24.82
C HIS A 25 -0.97 6.08 24.00
N VAL A 26 0.04 5.25 24.28
CA VAL A 26 1.34 5.29 23.59
C VAL A 26 1.73 3.89 23.15
N TYR A 27 2.09 3.79 21.87
CA TYR A 27 2.41 2.53 21.22
C TYR A 27 3.73 2.65 20.45
N ALA A 28 4.49 1.57 20.39
CA ALA A 28 5.70 1.46 19.59
C ALA A 28 5.50 0.49 18.43
N GLY A 29 6.10 0.82 17.29
CA GLY A 29 6.38 -0.10 16.19
C GLY A 29 7.83 0.06 15.73
N ASP A 30 8.26 -0.79 14.80
CA ASP A 30 9.57 -0.71 14.16
C ASP A 30 9.40 -0.93 12.66
N PHE A 31 9.64 0.10 11.86
CA PHE A 31 9.43 0.04 10.42
C PHE A 31 10.59 -0.69 9.74
N SER A 32 10.30 -1.86 9.18
CA SER A 32 11.28 -2.64 8.45
C SER A 32 11.71 -1.94 7.15
N SER A 33 13.00 -1.99 6.85
CA SER A 33 13.55 -1.55 5.56
C SER A 33 13.04 -2.37 4.38
N GLU A 34 12.52 -3.59 4.61
CA GLU A 34 11.98 -4.45 3.56
C GLU A 34 10.75 -3.83 2.89
N PHE A 35 10.02 -2.97 3.60
CA PHE A 35 8.82 -2.29 3.09
C PHE A 35 9.12 -0.87 2.58
N CYS A 36 10.39 -0.53 2.37
CA CYS A 36 10.76 0.76 1.80
C CYS A 36 10.62 0.82 0.27
N ILE A 37 10.15 1.97 -0.22
CA ILE A 37 10.08 2.36 -1.63
C ILE A 37 11.24 3.33 -1.95
N GLY A 38 12.46 2.81 -1.85
CA GLY A 38 13.69 3.60 -1.85
C GLY A 38 14.15 3.87 -0.43
N SER A 39 14.27 5.14 -0.03
CA SER A 39 14.77 5.50 1.32
C SER A 39 13.68 5.59 2.39
N VAL A 40 12.40 5.55 1.99
CA VAL A 40 11.24 5.75 2.86
C VAL A 40 10.34 4.52 2.86
N PRO A 41 9.74 4.15 4.01
CA PRO A 41 8.68 3.15 4.07
C PRO A 41 7.51 3.47 3.11
N ASN A 42 6.88 2.44 2.54
CA ASN A 42 5.62 2.56 1.81
C ASN A 42 4.54 3.20 2.69
N GLY A 43 3.69 4.06 2.11
CA GLY A 43 2.67 4.82 2.82
C GLY A 43 1.60 3.91 3.44
N GLY A 44 1.14 2.91 2.69
CA GLY A 44 0.20 1.89 3.15
C GLY A 44 0.74 0.97 4.24
N TYR A 45 2.03 0.66 4.20
CA TYR A 45 2.70 -0.08 5.28
C TYR A 45 2.70 0.76 6.57
N VAL A 46 2.98 2.06 6.49
CA VAL A 46 2.84 2.98 7.62
C VAL A 46 1.37 3.05 8.09
N ALA A 47 0.42 3.19 7.16
CA ALA A 47 -1.01 3.26 7.46
C ALA A 47 -1.54 2.01 8.16
N THR A 48 -1.05 0.82 7.79
CA THR A 48 -1.36 -0.45 8.48
C THR A 48 -1.02 -0.37 9.97
N HIS A 49 0.08 0.28 10.36
CA HIS A 49 0.44 0.42 11.78
C HIS A 49 -0.56 1.28 12.54
N PHE A 50 -1.10 2.34 11.92
CA PHE A 50 -2.18 3.13 12.52
C PHE A 50 -3.44 2.29 12.75
N LEU A 51 -3.80 1.42 11.80
CA LEU A 51 -4.94 0.52 11.96
C LEU A 51 -4.72 -0.47 13.11
N LYS A 52 -3.53 -1.07 13.20
CA LYS A 52 -3.16 -1.97 14.31
C LYS A 52 -3.15 -1.28 15.66
N VAL A 53 -2.64 -0.04 15.74
CA VAL A 53 -2.72 0.78 16.96
C VAL A 53 -4.17 1.02 17.36
N ALA A 54 -5.03 1.43 16.42
CA ALA A 54 -6.44 1.68 16.68
C ALA A 54 -7.18 0.41 17.16
N ARG A 55 -6.95 -0.72 16.49
CA ARG A 55 -7.51 -2.03 16.84
C ARG A 55 -7.08 -2.47 18.24
N LEU A 56 -5.80 -2.33 18.57
CA LEU A 56 -5.27 -2.69 19.88
C LEU A 56 -5.86 -1.79 20.97
N HIS A 57 -5.88 -0.47 20.74
CA HIS A 57 -6.40 0.53 21.68
C HIS A 57 -7.88 0.31 22.02
N LEU A 58 -8.70 0.01 21.02
CA LEU A 58 -10.15 -0.18 21.19
C LEU A 58 -10.56 -1.65 21.39
N SER A 59 -9.58 -2.54 21.58
CA SER A 59 -9.86 -3.95 21.86
C SER A 59 -10.74 -4.19 23.10
N PRO A 60 -10.61 -3.46 24.23
CA PRO A 60 -11.50 -3.64 25.38
C PRO A 60 -12.96 -3.26 25.09
N ARG A 61 -13.19 -2.46 24.04
CA ARG A 61 -14.51 -2.02 23.59
C ARG A 61 -15.09 -2.90 22.47
N ARG A 62 -14.37 -3.95 22.06
CA ARG A 62 -14.73 -4.84 20.94
C ARG A 62 -14.93 -4.11 19.62
N GLN A 63 -14.34 -2.94 19.45
CA GLN A 63 -14.41 -2.13 18.22
C GLN A 63 -13.11 -2.33 17.44
N HIS A 64 -13.01 -3.46 16.76
CA HIS A 64 -11.78 -3.94 16.13
C HIS A 64 -11.68 -3.63 14.63
N ASN A 65 -12.76 -3.16 14.01
CA ASN A 65 -12.86 -2.93 12.57
C ASN A 65 -12.85 -1.44 12.25
N ALA A 66 -11.85 -1.01 11.48
CA ALA A 66 -11.80 0.35 10.97
C ALA A 66 -12.95 0.51 9.97
N LEU A 67 -13.92 1.37 10.30
CA LEU A 67 -14.99 1.77 9.40
C LEU A 67 -14.45 2.77 8.36
N THR A 68 -13.69 3.75 8.85
CA THR A 68 -12.97 4.71 8.01
C THR A 68 -11.67 5.16 8.66
N ALA A 69 -10.68 5.50 7.85
CA ALA A 69 -9.46 6.13 8.28
C ALA A 69 -9.01 7.21 7.29
N HIS A 70 -8.41 8.28 7.80
CA HIS A 70 -7.84 9.37 7.00
C HIS A 70 -6.43 9.64 7.50
N TRP A 71 -5.43 9.54 6.61
CA TRP A 71 -4.01 9.78 6.91
C TRP A 71 -3.51 11.03 6.22
N GLU A 72 -2.82 11.86 6.98
CA GLU A 72 -2.04 13.00 6.53
C GLU A 72 -0.55 12.66 6.66
N PHE A 73 0.18 12.64 5.55
CA PHE A 73 1.62 12.36 5.51
C PHE A 73 2.40 13.68 5.54
N LEU A 74 2.75 14.11 6.75
CA LEU A 74 3.28 15.45 7.03
C LEU A 74 4.77 15.58 6.66
N SER A 75 5.52 14.48 6.76
CA SER A 75 6.92 14.41 6.31
C SER A 75 7.33 12.97 5.99
N ARG A 76 8.56 12.80 5.45
CA ARG A 76 9.11 11.48 5.11
C ARG A 76 9.35 10.63 6.37
N SER A 77 8.68 9.48 6.43
CA SER A 77 8.97 8.42 7.39
C SER A 77 10.34 7.79 7.14
N SER A 78 10.79 6.95 8.08
CA SER A 78 12.06 6.23 7.99
C SER A 78 11.92 4.82 8.52
N ALA A 79 12.72 3.89 8.00
CA ALA A 79 12.91 2.60 8.65
C ALA A 79 13.43 2.79 10.08
N GLY A 80 13.07 1.87 10.97
CA GLY A 80 13.42 1.88 12.37
C GLY A 80 12.26 2.30 13.30
N PRO A 81 12.59 2.64 14.55
CA PRO A 81 11.59 2.87 15.60
C PRO A 81 10.56 3.96 15.26
N ALA A 82 9.32 3.67 15.62
CA ALA A 82 8.16 4.53 15.45
C ALA A 82 7.34 4.57 16.74
N VAL A 83 6.85 5.75 17.13
CA VAL A 83 5.93 5.90 18.25
C VAL A 83 4.64 6.54 17.83
N PHE A 84 3.54 5.94 18.26
CA PHE A 84 2.19 6.41 18.03
C PHE A 84 1.61 6.93 19.34
N VAL A 85 1.06 8.15 19.31
CA VAL A 85 0.33 8.75 20.42
C VAL A 85 -1.14 8.85 20.01
N VAL A 86 -2.01 8.28 20.84
CA VAL A 86 -3.46 8.22 20.62
C VAL A 86 -4.17 9.28 21.45
N GLU A 87 -5.18 9.90 20.87
CA GLU A 87 -6.15 10.77 21.52
C GLU A 87 -7.55 10.21 21.26
N ASP A 88 -8.30 9.99 22.33
CA ASP A 88 -9.69 9.55 22.29
C ASP A 88 -10.59 10.74 21.97
N VAL A 89 -10.81 10.99 20.68
CA VAL A 89 -11.65 12.11 20.22
C VAL A 89 -13.11 11.86 20.59
N LYS A 90 -13.58 10.63 20.40
CA LYS A 90 -14.94 10.22 20.77
C LYS A 90 -14.98 8.73 21.06
N LEU A 91 -15.49 8.35 22.23
CA LEU A 91 -15.77 6.96 22.57
C LEU A 91 -17.27 6.70 22.58
N GLY A 92 -17.80 6.21 21.46
CA GLY A 92 -19.22 5.91 21.32
C GLY A 92 -19.54 4.42 21.51
N ARG A 93 -20.84 4.12 21.62
CA ARG A 93 -21.34 2.74 21.73
C ARG A 93 -21.13 1.96 20.43
N GLN A 94 -21.52 2.53 19.30
CA GLN A 94 -21.39 1.90 17.98
C GLN A 94 -20.02 2.16 17.36
N THR A 95 -19.61 3.43 17.32
CA THR A 95 -18.33 3.86 16.76
C THR A 95 -17.52 4.66 17.76
N SER A 96 -16.20 4.53 17.69
CA SER A 96 -15.25 5.41 18.37
C SER A 96 -14.31 6.04 17.34
N VAL A 97 -13.90 7.28 17.60
CA VAL A 97 -13.00 8.06 16.75
C VAL A 97 -11.72 8.32 17.53
N LEU A 98 -10.60 7.93 16.95
CA LEU A 98 -9.26 8.18 17.47
C LEU A 98 -8.54 9.19 16.59
N HIS A 99 -7.74 10.05 17.21
CA HIS A 99 -6.72 10.84 16.53
C HIS A 99 -5.36 10.28 16.93
N ILE A 100 -4.61 9.79 15.95
CA ILE A 100 -3.35 9.09 16.17
C ILE A 100 -2.25 9.89 15.49
N LYS A 101 -1.13 10.11 16.17
CA LYS A 101 0.04 10.81 15.63
C LYS A 101 1.27 9.91 15.68
N LEU A 102 1.98 9.82 14.57
CA LEU A 102 3.25 9.11 14.44
C LEU A 102 4.41 10.08 14.62
N PHE A 103 5.35 9.72 15.49
CA PHE A 103 6.61 10.42 15.72
C PHE A 103 7.79 9.50 15.40
N GLN A 104 8.79 10.05 14.72
CA GLN A 104 10.07 9.41 14.46
C GLN A 104 11.21 10.42 14.64
N GLY A 105 12.43 9.93 14.90
CA GLY A 105 13.62 10.77 15.11
C GLY A 105 14.17 10.62 16.53
N GLY A 106 15.51 10.64 16.65
CA GLY A 106 16.32 10.55 17.88
C GLY A 106 17.19 9.28 17.96
N SER A 107 18.50 9.47 18.07
CA SER A 107 19.60 8.49 17.86
C SER A 107 19.74 7.40 18.95
N SER A 108 18.75 7.19 19.81
CA SER A 108 18.93 6.33 20.99
C SER A 108 17.70 5.47 21.23
N SER A 109 17.95 4.16 21.27
CA SER A 109 17.24 3.07 21.94
C SER A 109 15.75 3.25 22.19
N SER A 110 14.94 2.29 21.74
CA SER A 110 13.47 2.25 21.86
C SER A 110 12.91 2.47 23.28
N SER A 111 13.75 2.44 24.34
CA SER A 111 13.30 2.72 25.71
C SER A 111 13.16 4.22 26.03
N ALA A 112 13.84 5.13 25.33
CA ALA A 112 13.74 6.58 25.58
C ALA A 112 12.45 7.22 25.04
N LEU A 113 11.62 6.42 24.37
CA LEU A 113 10.40 6.79 23.66
C LEU A 113 9.13 6.32 24.39
N ALA A 114 9.28 5.83 25.62
CA ALA A 114 8.20 5.20 26.39
C ALA A 114 7.08 6.16 26.80
N THR A 115 7.35 7.47 26.93
CA THR A 115 6.36 8.43 27.44
C THR A 115 5.79 9.35 26.35
N PRO A 116 4.50 9.75 26.43
CA PRO A 116 3.91 10.69 25.48
C PRO A 116 4.58 12.06 25.52
N ALA A 117 5.10 12.47 26.68
CA ALA A 117 5.88 13.71 26.82
C ALA A 117 7.22 13.63 26.06
N ALA A 118 7.92 12.49 26.12
CA ALA A 118 9.14 12.28 25.35
C ALA A 118 8.86 12.20 23.84
N ALA A 119 7.75 11.56 23.43
CA ALA A 119 7.33 11.51 22.02
C ALA A 119 6.99 12.90 21.46
N ARG A 120 6.20 13.68 22.21
CA ARG A 120 5.84 15.07 21.84
C ARG A 120 7.03 16.03 21.89
N GLY A 121 8.03 15.74 22.73
CA GLY A 121 9.26 16.53 22.84
C GLY A 121 10.24 16.39 21.66
N ARG A 122 10.03 15.44 20.74
CA ARG A 122 10.91 15.20 19.58
C ARG A 122 10.53 15.96 18.30
N GLY A 123 9.54 16.87 18.37
CA GLY A 123 9.21 17.78 17.28
C GLY A 123 7.86 17.49 16.62
N GLN A 124 7.77 17.75 15.31
CA GLN A 124 6.52 17.61 14.57
C GLN A 124 6.21 16.14 14.24
N PRO A 125 4.93 15.74 14.24
CA PRO A 125 4.55 14.41 13.80
C PRO A 125 4.93 14.19 12.33
N VAL A 126 5.31 12.96 12.00
CA VAL A 126 5.65 12.53 10.63
C VAL A 126 4.40 12.20 9.84
N ALA A 127 3.39 11.64 10.50
CA ALA A 127 2.06 11.43 9.97
C ALA A 127 1.02 11.56 11.07
N ALA A 128 -0.21 11.90 10.71
CA ALA A 128 -1.35 11.92 11.62
C ALA A 128 -2.54 11.23 10.95
N ALA A 129 -3.43 10.63 11.76
CA ALA A 129 -4.61 9.98 11.24
C ALA A 129 -5.82 10.17 12.15
N TYR A 130 -6.99 10.31 11.55
CA TYR A 130 -8.26 10.04 12.22
C TYR A 130 -8.73 8.65 11.83
N VAL A 131 -8.99 7.79 12.82
CA VAL A 131 -9.45 6.42 12.59
C VAL A 131 -10.77 6.22 13.33
N THR A 132 -11.82 5.90 12.60
CA THR A 132 -13.12 5.53 13.16
C THR A 132 -13.22 4.01 13.20
N GLN A 133 -13.33 3.47 14.40
CA GLN A 133 -13.41 2.04 14.67
C GLN A 133 -14.83 1.66 15.10
N SER A 134 -15.23 0.45 14.78
CA SER A 134 -16.57 -0.10 14.98
C SER A 134 -16.48 -1.62 15.17
N ASN A 135 -17.63 -2.27 15.34
CA ASN A 135 -17.74 -3.72 15.39
C ASN A 135 -18.71 -4.18 14.30
N PHE A 136 -18.17 -4.56 13.15
CA PHE A 136 -18.97 -4.94 11.98
C PHE A 136 -19.89 -6.13 12.27
N ALA A 137 -19.49 -7.04 13.17
CA ALA A 137 -20.31 -8.18 13.58
C ALA A 137 -21.58 -7.79 14.37
N SER A 138 -21.69 -6.53 14.81
CA SER A 138 -22.86 -6.01 15.54
C SER A 138 -23.64 -4.93 14.78
N GLU A 139 -23.28 -4.68 13.51
CA GLU A 139 -23.95 -3.67 12.71
C GLU A 139 -25.30 -4.19 12.21
N GLU A 140 -26.32 -3.34 12.33
CA GLU A 140 -27.65 -3.55 11.81
C GLU A 140 -28.05 -2.28 11.03
N GLY A 141 -28.68 -2.45 9.87
CA GLY A 141 -29.04 -1.32 9.04
C GLY A 141 -29.60 -1.72 7.68
N LEU A 142 -29.86 -0.70 6.86
CA LEU A 142 -30.34 -0.87 5.50
C LEU A 142 -29.21 -1.37 4.59
N SER A 143 -29.43 -2.49 3.93
CA SER A 143 -28.59 -2.99 2.84
C SER A 143 -29.38 -2.97 1.53
N LEU A 144 -28.83 -2.34 0.51
CA LEU A 144 -29.43 -2.25 -0.82
C LEU A 144 -28.42 -2.66 -1.88
N PRO A 145 -28.79 -3.54 -2.83
CA PRO A 145 -27.96 -3.75 -4.01
C PRO A 145 -28.01 -2.48 -4.87
N THR A 146 -26.87 -1.82 -5.03
CA THR A 146 -26.78 -0.57 -5.81
C THR A 146 -26.75 -0.82 -7.32
N GLY A 147 -26.51 -2.06 -7.74
CA GLY A 147 -26.23 -2.40 -9.14
C GLY A 147 -24.91 -1.81 -9.65
N HIS A 148 -24.00 -1.44 -8.75
CA HIS A 148 -22.69 -0.92 -9.13
C HIS A 148 -21.85 -2.03 -9.79
N GLU A 149 -21.37 -1.75 -10.99
CA GLU A 149 -20.45 -2.61 -11.73
C GLU A 149 -19.18 -1.84 -12.10
N LEU A 150 -18.07 -2.57 -12.14
CA LEU A 150 -16.80 -2.04 -12.61
C LEU A 150 -16.84 -1.79 -14.12
N HIS A 151 -16.57 -0.54 -14.52
CA HIS A 151 -16.46 -0.17 -15.92
C HIS A 151 -15.07 0.42 -16.24
N PRO A 152 -14.34 -0.11 -17.24
CA PRO A 152 -14.67 -1.28 -18.07
C PRO A 152 -14.74 -2.59 -17.27
N PRO A 153 -15.45 -3.63 -17.74
CA PRO A 153 -15.58 -4.89 -17.02
C PRO A 153 -14.22 -5.57 -16.82
N VAL A 154 -14.08 -6.27 -15.70
CA VAL A 154 -12.86 -7.01 -15.33
C VAL A 154 -12.87 -8.37 -16.04
N PRO A 155 -11.74 -8.83 -16.63
CA PRO A 155 -11.65 -10.19 -17.18
C PRO A 155 -11.88 -11.25 -16.10
N LYS A 156 -12.56 -12.34 -16.45
CA LYS A 156 -12.76 -13.48 -15.53
C LYS A 156 -11.42 -14.06 -15.08
N VAL A 157 -11.39 -14.60 -13.86
CA VAL A 157 -10.22 -15.24 -13.27
C VAL A 157 -10.59 -16.62 -12.73
N ASP A 158 -9.65 -17.55 -12.83
CA ASP A 158 -9.59 -18.81 -12.11
C ASP A 158 -8.42 -18.74 -11.12
N LEU A 159 -8.71 -18.37 -9.87
CA LEU A 159 -7.69 -18.17 -8.83
C LEU A 159 -6.93 -19.46 -8.49
N GLU A 160 -7.52 -20.64 -8.70
CA GLU A 160 -6.84 -21.92 -8.48
C GLU A 160 -5.81 -22.21 -9.57
N LYS A 161 -6.10 -21.85 -10.82
CA LYS A 161 -5.10 -21.91 -11.90
C LYS A 161 -4.00 -20.88 -11.70
N LEU A 162 -4.37 -19.66 -11.31
CA LEU A 162 -3.43 -18.56 -11.07
C LEU A 162 -2.43 -18.87 -9.94
N GLY A 163 -2.90 -19.49 -8.85
CA GLY A 163 -2.03 -19.94 -7.75
C GLY A 163 -1.15 -21.15 -8.08
N ARG A 164 -1.58 -22.05 -8.97
CA ARG A 164 -0.74 -23.20 -9.41
C ARG A 164 0.37 -22.81 -10.38
N GLU A 165 0.09 -21.88 -11.29
CA GLU A 165 1.11 -21.30 -12.19
C GLU A 165 2.28 -20.71 -11.38
N GLU A 166 1.98 -20.09 -10.24
CA GLU A 166 2.97 -19.57 -9.30
C GLU A 166 3.83 -20.68 -8.65
N GLU A 167 3.21 -21.73 -8.12
CA GLU A 167 3.92 -22.82 -7.44
C GLU A 167 4.89 -23.55 -8.41
N GLU A 168 4.48 -23.80 -9.66
CA GLU A 168 5.35 -24.43 -10.67
C GLU A 168 6.52 -23.53 -11.10
N GLU A 169 6.31 -22.22 -11.21
CA GLU A 169 7.37 -21.25 -11.51
C GLU A 169 8.41 -21.20 -10.38
N GLU A 170 7.99 -21.30 -9.12
CA GLU A 170 8.87 -21.27 -7.95
C GLU A 170 9.66 -22.57 -7.75
N GLU A 171 9.08 -23.73 -8.12
CA GLU A 171 9.77 -25.03 -8.11
C GLU A 171 10.77 -25.23 -9.27
N GLY A 172 10.93 -24.23 -10.14
CA GLY A 172 11.88 -24.28 -11.26
C GLY A 172 11.42 -25.18 -12.41
N GLY A 173 10.12 -25.49 -12.48
CA GLY A 173 9.52 -26.15 -13.62
C GLY A 173 9.64 -25.29 -14.87
N GLN A 174 10.04 -25.89 -16.00
CA GLN A 174 9.73 -25.30 -17.30
C GLN A 174 8.21 -25.42 -17.44
N GLY A 175 7.44 -24.34 -17.23
CA GLY A 175 5.97 -24.28 -17.17
C GLY A 175 5.24 -24.83 -18.41
N GLY A 176 5.37 -26.13 -18.64
CA GLY A 176 4.86 -26.86 -19.79
C GLY A 176 3.86 -27.95 -19.41
N GLY A 177 3.43 -28.01 -18.15
CA GLY A 177 2.50 -29.01 -17.62
C GLY A 177 1.13 -28.47 -17.23
N VAL A 178 1.06 -27.33 -16.54
CA VAL A 178 -0.21 -26.74 -16.08
C VAL A 178 -0.65 -25.60 -17.00
N GLU A 179 -1.92 -25.68 -17.43
CA GLU A 179 -2.60 -24.58 -18.09
C GLU A 179 -2.88 -23.49 -17.05
N GLY A 180 -2.09 -22.41 -17.07
CA GLY A 180 -2.29 -21.22 -16.24
C GLY A 180 -3.62 -20.50 -16.53
N ASP A 181 -3.88 -19.40 -15.83
CA ASP A 181 -5.11 -18.64 -16.06
C ASP A 181 -5.14 -18.01 -17.47
N GLU A 182 -6.30 -18.05 -18.13
CA GLU A 182 -6.48 -17.58 -19.52
C GLU A 182 -6.27 -16.05 -19.65
N ASN A 183 -6.68 -15.28 -18.65
CA ASN A 183 -6.80 -13.83 -18.72
C ASN A 183 -5.75 -13.09 -17.89
N TRP A 184 -5.16 -13.73 -16.89
CA TRP A 184 -4.29 -13.13 -15.89
C TRP A 184 -2.92 -13.79 -15.89
N THR A 185 -1.89 -13.01 -15.57
CA THR A 185 -0.51 -13.48 -15.50
C THR A 185 0.23 -12.76 -14.38
N ARG A 186 1.21 -13.42 -13.77
CA ARG A 186 2.10 -12.81 -12.79
C ARG A 186 2.82 -11.61 -13.40
N VAL A 187 2.83 -10.49 -12.68
CA VAL A 187 3.58 -9.30 -13.09
C VAL A 187 5.05 -9.53 -12.82
N VAL A 188 5.83 -9.58 -13.89
CA VAL A 188 7.30 -9.59 -13.82
C VAL A 188 7.79 -8.15 -13.93
N LEU A 189 8.31 -7.61 -12.82
CA LEU A 189 8.87 -6.27 -12.82
C LEU A 189 10.10 -6.21 -13.74
N PRO A 190 10.20 -5.20 -14.63
CA PRO A 190 11.35 -5.06 -15.52
C PRO A 190 12.66 -4.99 -14.72
N ASP A 191 13.74 -5.53 -15.26
CA ASP A 191 15.11 -5.39 -14.73
C ASP A 191 15.55 -3.92 -14.73
N SER A 192 15.12 -3.21 -13.70
CA SER A 192 15.17 -1.75 -13.57
C SER A 192 15.24 -1.36 -12.09
N ALA A 193 15.32 -0.05 -11.82
CA ALA A 193 15.24 0.48 -10.45
C ALA A 193 13.99 -0.01 -9.69
N PHE A 194 12.88 -0.32 -10.38
CA PHE A 194 11.67 -0.89 -9.76
C PHE A 194 11.90 -2.27 -9.16
N LYS A 195 12.68 -3.15 -9.81
CA LYS A 195 12.99 -4.49 -9.28
C LYS A 195 13.86 -4.44 -8.02
N MET A 196 14.62 -3.36 -7.84
CA MET A 196 15.44 -3.13 -6.64
C MET A 196 14.62 -2.60 -5.45
N ILE A 197 13.40 -2.11 -5.68
CA ILE A 197 12.51 -1.68 -4.61
C ILE A 197 11.92 -2.91 -3.92
N ARG A 198 12.42 -3.21 -2.71
CA ARG A 198 12.03 -4.39 -1.93
C ARG A 198 10.53 -4.47 -1.63
N ASN A 199 9.85 -3.32 -1.46
CA ASN A 199 8.41 -3.30 -1.21
C ASN A 199 7.59 -4.08 -2.27
N PHE A 200 7.96 -4.04 -3.55
CA PHE A 200 7.22 -4.78 -4.58
C PHE A 200 7.46 -6.29 -4.55
N LYS A 201 8.34 -6.78 -3.67
CA LYS A 201 8.53 -8.21 -3.41
C LYS A 201 7.68 -8.70 -2.23
N ASN A 202 7.06 -7.79 -1.45
CA ASN A 202 6.24 -8.13 -0.29
C ASN A 202 4.76 -8.30 -0.63
N CYS A 203 4.42 -8.18 -1.92
CA CYS A 203 3.12 -8.50 -2.47
C CYS A 203 3.31 -9.05 -3.88
N MET A 204 2.46 -9.99 -4.26
CA MET A 204 2.43 -10.60 -5.56
C MET A 204 1.30 -9.98 -6.35
N TYR A 205 1.59 -9.62 -7.59
CA TYR A 205 0.69 -8.87 -8.44
C TYR A 205 0.42 -9.66 -9.72
N TYR A 206 -0.83 -9.70 -10.15
CA TYR A 206 -1.22 -10.37 -11.39
C TYR A 206 -2.05 -9.40 -12.22
N ALA A 207 -1.65 -9.20 -13.47
CA ALA A 207 -2.27 -8.24 -14.38
C ALA A 207 -2.96 -8.96 -15.55
N PRO A 208 -3.90 -8.30 -16.25
CA PRO A 208 -4.51 -8.87 -17.43
C PRO A 208 -3.47 -9.11 -18.53
N ARG A 209 -3.43 -10.31 -19.10
CA ARG A 209 -2.53 -10.71 -20.21
C ARG A 209 -2.69 -9.80 -21.44
N ARG A 210 -3.91 -9.31 -21.68
CA ARG A 210 -4.24 -8.41 -22.81
C ARG A 210 -3.97 -6.93 -22.50
N GLY A 211 -3.35 -6.64 -21.36
CA GLY A 211 -3.13 -5.29 -20.86
C GLY A 211 -4.37 -4.68 -20.21
N HIS A 212 -4.16 -3.55 -19.54
CA HIS A 212 -5.24 -2.81 -18.89
C HIS A 212 -6.13 -2.12 -19.92
N PRO A 213 -7.43 -1.90 -19.60
CA PRO A 213 -8.38 -1.38 -20.58
C PRO A 213 -8.05 0.04 -21.06
N ARG A 214 -7.38 0.84 -20.21
CA ARG A 214 -6.88 2.20 -20.52
C ARG A 214 -5.67 2.49 -19.65
N ARG A 215 -4.82 3.43 -20.06
CA ARG A 215 -3.64 3.87 -19.28
C ARG A 215 -3.98 4.48 -17.91
N SER A 216 -5.21 4.97 -17.74
CA SER A 216 -5.69 5.56 -16.50
C SER A 216 -6.30 4.56 -15.51
N ILE A 217 -6.24 3.26 -15.81
CA ILE A 217 -6.80 2.17 -15.02
C ILE A 217 -5.75 1.07 -14.89
N VAL A 218 -5.54 0.58 -13.67
CA VAL A 218 -4.72 -0.59 -13.37
C VAL A 218 -5.57 -1.57 -12.57
N ASP A 219 -5.67 -2.78 -13.09
CA ASP A 219 -6.41 -3.89 -12.49
C ASP A 219 -5.41 -4.95 -12.07
N LEU A 220 -5.42 -5.33 -10.80
CA LEU A 220 -4.48 -6.31 -10.25
C LEU A 220 -5.18 -7.27 -9.29
N TRP A 221 -4.87 -8.55 -9.42
CA TRP A 221 -5.03 -9.48 -8.30
C TRP A 221 -3.79 -9.42 -7.41
N LEU A 222 -4.02 -9.49 -6.10
CA LEU A 222 -3.01 -9.38 -5.05
C LEU A 222 -3.01 -10.63 -4.18
N ARG A 223 -1.81 -11.06 -3.79
CA ARG A 223 -1.56 -12.09 -2.77
C ARG A 223 -0.33 -11.70 -1.96
N LEU A 224 -0.26 -12.06 -0.67
CA LEU A 224 0.99 -11.95 0.08
C LEU A 224 1.87 -13.17 -0.21
N PRO A 225 3.18 -12.98 -0.44
CA PRO A 225 4.07 -14.12 -0.66
C PRO A 225 4.23 -14.96 0.62
N GLY A 226 4.46 -16.25 0.47
CA GLY A 226 4.65 -17.16 1.62
C GLY A 226 3.35 -17.61 2.31
N GLY A 227 2.19 -17.39 1.69
CA GLY A 227 0.90 -17.93 2.13
C GLY A 227 0.21 -17.17 3.26
N GLU A 228 0.73 -16.00 3.68
CA GLU A 228 0.00 -15.11 4.60
C GLU A 228 -1.29 -14.60 3.94
N ARG A 229 -2.30 -14.32 4.78
CA ARG A 229 -3.60 -13.79 4.34
C ARG A 229 -3.72 -12.30 4.68
N PHE A 230 -4.38 -11.56 3.81
CA PHE A 230 -4.76 -10.17 4.09
C PHE A 230 -5.79 -10.13 5.22
N THR A 231 -5.48 -9.37 6.26
CA THR A 231 -6.38 -9.14 7.40
C THR A 231 -6.99 -7.75 7.33
N GLN A 232 -7.96 -7.47 8.21
CA GLN A 232 -8.60 -6.14 8.33
C GLN A 232 -7.56 -5.00 8.41
N ASP A 233 -6.47 -5.20 9.16
CA ASP A 233 -5.45 -4.18 9.36
C ASP A 233 -4.53 -4.03 8.14
N SER A 234 -4.39 -5.08 7.33
CA SER A 234 -3.58 -5.05 6.10
C SER A 234 -4.19 -4.17 5.00
N LEU A 235 -5.47 -3.81 5.11
CA LEU A 235 -6.14 -2.96 4.11
C LEU A 235 -5.44 -1.62 3.90
N GLY A 236 -4.77 -1.07 4.91
CA GLY A 236 -3.93 0.11 4.75
C GLY A 236 -2.80 -0.11 3.74
N TYR A 237 -2.17 -1.28 3.75
CA TYR A 237 -1.14 -1.66 2.78
C TYR A 237 -1.74 -1.98 1.41
N VAL A 238 -2.85 -2.73 1.37
CA VAL A 238 -3.52 -3.12 0.12
C VAL A 238 -3.87 -1.92 -0.75
N VAL A 239 -4.47 -0.87 -0.17
CA VAL A 239 -4.89 0.30 -0.95
C VAL A 239 -3.75 1.17 -1.47
N ASP A 240 -2.52 0.97 -0.95
CA ASP A 240 -1.31 1.66 -1.40
C ASP A 240 -0.26 0.67 -1.95
N ALA A 241 -0.69 -0.54 -2.31
CA ALA A 241 0.20 -1.60 -2.81
C ALA A 241 0.72 -1.29 -4.22
N TRP A 242 0.03 -0.43 -4.97
CA TRP A 242 0.39 -0.05 -6.35
C TRP A 242 0.16 1.44 -6.66
N PRO A 243 1.03 2.35 -6.17
CA PRO A 243 0.88 3.80 -6.40
C PRO A 243 1.43 4.27 -7.76
N THR A 244 1.81 3.36 -8.65
CA THR A 244 2.66 3.65 -9.83
C THR A 244 1.88 3.78 -11.15
N ILE A 245 0.61 4.23 -11.12
CA ILE A 245 -0.24 4.33 -12.33
C ILE A 245 0.34 5.21 -13.45
N VAL A 246 1.22 6.16 -13.09
CA VAL A 246 1.94 7.02 -14.06
C VAL A 246 2.80 6.18 -15.01
N GLU A 247 3.28 5.01 -14.57
CA GLU A 247 4.07 4.09 -15.40
C GLU A 247 3.28 3.55 -16.60
N SER A 248 1.95 3.48 -16.51
CA SER A 248 1.08 3.13 -17.65
C SER A 248 1.10 4.17 -18.79
N TYR A 249 1.69 5.34 -18.56
CA TYR A 249 1.90 6.38 -19.57
C TYR A 249 3.33 6.42 -20.12
N ARG A 250 4.24 5.56 -19.62
CA ARG A 250 5.63 5.50 -20.07
C ARG A 250 5.67 5.21 -21.58
N PRO A 251 6.44 5.99 -22.37
CA PRO A 251 6.61 5.67 -23.78
C PRO A 251 7.30 4.31 -23.95
N PRO A 252 7.20 3.66 -25.11
CA PRO A 252 7.97 2.45 -25.38
C PRO A 252 9.49 2.72 -25.34
N ALA A 253 10.27 1.68 -25.04
CA ALA A 253 11.71 1.76 -25.09
C ALA A 253 12.20 2.13 -26.52
N PRO A 254 13.23 2.98 -26.66
CA PRO A 254 13.80 3.26 -27.97
C PRO A 254 14.40 2.00 -28.61
N ALA A 255 14.24 1.85 -29.92
CA ALA A 255 14.79 0.72 -30.65
C ALA A 255 16.34 0.71 -30.59
N PRO A 256 17.00 -0.45 -30.42
CA PRO A 256 18.45 -0.53 -30.42
C PRO A 256 19.02 -0.03 -31.77
N GLY A 257 19.88 1.00 -31.73
CA GLY A 257 20.59 1.51 -32.91
C GLY A 257 19.82 2.51 -33.80
N GLY A 258 18.60 2.92 -33.43
CA GLY A 258 17.84 3.93 -34.16
C GLY A 258 17.85 5.28 -33.45
N GLY A 259 18.39 6.31 -34.12
CA GLY A 259 18.11 7.71 -33.77
C GLY A 259 16.59 7.92 -33.74
N GLY A 260 16.09 8.41 -32.61
CA GLY A 260 14.69 8.30 -32.22
C GLY A 260 13.69 8.70 -33.29
N THR A 261 12.78 7.78 -33.62
CA THR A 261 11.40 8.03 -34.03
C THR A 261 10.64 6.70 -33.90
N GLY A 262 10.33 6.31 -32.67
CA GLY A 262 9.63 5.06 -32.36
C GLY A 262 8.12 5.25 -32.22
N GLY A 263 7.40 5.17 -33.34
CA GLY A 263 6.10 4.50 -33.47
C GLY A 263 4.94 4.89 -32.54
N GLY A 264 4.24 5.96 -32.91
CA GLY A 264 2.85 6.26 -32.55
C GLY A 264 2.40 7.42 -33.43
N GLY A 265 1.25 7.31 -34.10
CA GLY A 265 0.81 8.30 -35.10
C GLY A 265 0.77 9.75 -34.60
N GLU A 266 1.06 10.68 -35.51
CA GLU A 266 0.91 12.15 -35.45
C GLU A 266 1.46 12.89 -34.20
N ASP A 267 2.62 13.54 -34.39
CA ASP A 267 3.09 14.80 -33.77
C ASP A 267 2.93 15.05 -32.25
N THR A 268 2.57 14.05 -31.46
CA THR A 268 2.43 14.21 -30.01
C THR A 268 3.75 13.90 -29.30
N PRO A 269 4.39 14.89 -28.64
CA PRO A 269 5.60 14.64 -27.87
C PRO A 269 5.35 13.60 -26.78
N ALA A 270 6.34 12.74 -26.54
CA ALA A 270 6.30 11.83 -25.40
C ALA A 270 6.11 12.62 -24.09
N PRO A 271 5.28 12.15 -23.15
CA PRO A 271 4.96 12.91 -21.94
C PRO A 271 6.17 13.09 -21.01
N PHE A 272 7.14 12.18 -21.07
CA PHE A 272 8.42 12.20 -20.36
C PHE A 272 9.40 11.19 -21.01
N PRO A 273 10.72 11.28 -20.74
CA PRO A 273 11.72 10.31 -21.23
C PRO A 273 11.44 8.88 -20.76
N TYR A 274 11.77 7.87 -21.60
CA TYR A 274 11.56 6.45 -21.28
C TYR A 274 12.28 6.01 -19.99
N ASP A 275 13.42 6.61 -19.67
CA ASP A 275 14.28 6.29 -18.53
C ASP A 275 14.04 7.20 -17.32
N GLU A 276 13.10 8.15 -17.39
CA GLU A 276 12.76 9.04 -16.28
C GLU A 276 12.17 8.24 -15.11
N VAL A 277 12.71 8.41 -13.90
CA VAL A 277 12.25 7.70 -12.70
C VAL A 277 11.57 8.67 -11.74
N PHE A 278 10.33 8.36 -11.38
CA PHE A 278 9.54 9.17 -10.47
C PHE A 278 9.42 8.54 -9.08
N TRP A 279 9.16 9.40 -8.10
CA TRP A 279 8.66 9.05 -6.78
C TRP A 279 7.28 9.69 -6.61
N TYR A 280 6.35 8.90 -6.06
CA TYR A 280 4.95 9.26 -5.89
C TYR A 280 4.61 9.43 -4.40
N PRO A 281 5.07 10.51 -3.72
CA PRO A 281 4.72 10.69 -2.32
C PRO A 281 3.23 11.00 -2.18
N THR A 282 2.56 10.19 -1.36
CA THR A 282 1.22 10.43 -0.86
C THR A 282 1.24 11.62 0.11
N VAL A 283 0.31 12.56 -0.10
CA VAL A 283 0.05 13.69 0.81
C VAL A 283 -1.09 13.31 1.75
N VAL A 284 -2.17 12.80 1.18
CA VAL A 284 -3.36 12.35 1.92
C VAL A 284 -3.84 11.02 1.35
N MET A 285 -4.29 10.13 2.22
CA MET A 285 -4.95 8.88 1.86
C MET A 285 -6.17 8.68 2.77
N ASN A 286 -7.28 8.17 2.24
CA ASN A 286 -8.39 7.69 3.06
C ASN A 286 -8.66 6.20 2.81
N LEU A 287 -9.39 5.57 3.73
CA LEU A 287 -9.89 4.22 3.59
C LEU A 287 -11.31 4.20 4.10
N GLU A 288 -12.23 3.65 3.31
CA GLU A 288 -13.58 3.32 3.69
C GLU A 288 -13.78 1.82 3.54
N VAL A 289 -14.03 1.12 4.64
CA VAL A 289 -14.26 -0.32 4.61
C VAL A 289 -15.76 -0.57 4.49
N LYS A 290 -16.15 -1.35 3.47
CA LYS A 290 -17.54 -1.70 3.17
C LYS A 290 -17.92 -3.10 3.67
N LYS A 291 -16.94 -3.99 3.78
CA LYS A 291 -17.12 -5.38 4.23
C LYS A 291 -15.95 -5.79 5.12
N ALA A 292 -16.23 -6.50 6.21
CA ALA A 292 -15.19 -7.13 7.02
C ALA A 292 -14.56 -8.28 6.25
N LEU A 293 -13.24 -8.39 6.33
CA LEU A 293 -12.57 -9.62 5.90
C LEU A 293 -12.85 -10.75 6.90
N PRO A 294 -12.80 -12.03 6.46
CA PRO A 294 -12.84 -13.19 7.36
C PRO A 294 -11.80 -13.10 8.48
N GLU A 295 -12.04 -13.76 9.61
CA GLU A 295 -11.12 -13.71 10.76
C GLU A 295 -9.76 -14.33 10.43
N GLU A 296 -9.77 -15.41 9.64
CA GLU A 296 -8.60 -16.06 9.06
C GLU A 296 -7.89 -15.22 7.99
N GLY A 297 -8.52 -14.15 7.52
CA GLY A 297 -8.06 -13.30 6.43
C GLY A 297 -8.39 -13.83 5.04
N GLU A 298 -8.21 -12.97 4.04
CA GLU A 298 -8.43 -13.29 2.63
C GLU A 298 -7.10 -13.50 1.91
N GLU A 299 -7.02 -14.55 1.09
CA GLU A 299 -5.79 -14.86 0.36
C GLU A 299 -5.65 -13.98 -0.88
N TRP A 300 -6.76 -13.77 -1.58
CA TRP A 300 -6.82 -13.04 -2.84
C TRP A 300 -7.69 -11.80 -2.70
N LEU A 301 -7.11 -10.65 -3.00
CA LEU A 301 -7.86 -9.41 -3.17
C LEU A 301 -7.66 -8.89 -4.58
N PHE A 302 -8.75 -8.45 -5.21
CA PHE A 302 -8.68 -7.69 -6.45
C PHE A 302 -8.60 -6.20 -6.11
N MET A 303 -7.72 -5.46 -6.78
CA MET A 303 -7.69 -4.01 -6.75
C MET A 303 -7.87 -3.42 -8.15
N ARG A 304 -8.69 -2.37 -8.24
CA ARG A 304 -8.68 -1.42 -9.36
C ARG A 304 -8.17 -0.08 -8.88
N VAL A 305 -7.08 0.39 -9.47
CA VAL A 305 -6.56 1.75 -9.31
C VAL A 305 -6.96 2.58 -10.53
N LEU A 306 -7.53 3.75 -10.31
CA LEU A 306 -7.93 4.69 -11.33
C LEU A 306 -7.33 6.06 -11.05
N THR A 307 -6.93 6.78 -12.10
CA THR A 307 -6.58 8.21 -12.01
C THR A 307 -7.47 9.02 -12.94
N ARG A 308 -8.00 10.15 -12.45
CA ARG A 308 -8.87 11.04 -13.22
C ARG A 308 -8.09 12.14 -13.90
N GLN A 309 -7.05 12.67 -13.24
CA GLN A 309 -6.22 13.72 -13.81
C GLN A 309 -4.83 13.76 -13.17
N ILE A 310 -3.81 13.63 -14.02
CA ILE A 310 -2.44 14.00 -13.70
C ILE A 310 -2.19 15.40 -14.26
N LYS A 311 -1.92 16.39 -13.40
CA LYS A 311 -1.73 17.78 -13.83
C LYS A 311 -0.75 18.52 -12.94
N ASN A 312 0.27 19.13 -13.57
CA ASN A 312 1.29 19.94 -12.90
C ASN A 312 1.94 19.21 -11.71
N GLY A 313 2.25 17.92 -11.88
CA GLY A 313 2.85 17.09 -10.83
C GLY A 313 1.91 16.69 -9.70
N ARG A 314 0.60 16.91 -9.81
CA ARG A 314 -0.42 16.34 -8.91
C ARG A 314 -1.02 15.09 -9.53
N LEU A 315 -1.22 14.07 -8.73
CA LEU A 315 -1.78 12.77 -9.11
C LEU A 315 -2.87 12.38 -8.12
N ASP A 316 -4.09 12.17 -8.61
CA ASP A 316 -5.14 11.49 -7.85
C ASP A 316 -5.09 9.98 -8.10
N LEU A 317 -5.41 9.21 -7.06
CA LEU A 317 -5.75 7.80 -7.18
C LEU A 317 -7.12 7.55 -6.55
N GLU A 318 -7.94 6.74 -7.20
CA GLU A 318 -9.12 6.11 -6.66
C GLU A 318 -8.87 4.60 -6.68
N VAL A 319 -9.00 3.94 -5.54
CA VAL A 319 -8.70 2.52 -5.38
C VAL A 319 -9.94 1.81 -4.87
N LEU A 320 -10.38 0.80 -5.61
CA LEU A 320 -11.46 -0.10 -5.22
C LEU A 320 -10.87 -1.48 -4.94
N VAL A 321 -11.26 -2.10 -3.83
CA VAL A 321 -10.78 -3.42 -3.41
C VAL A 321 -11.97 -4.36 -3.31
N TYR A 322 -11.87 -5.51 -3.96
CA TYR A 322 -12.87 -6.59 -3.94
C TYR A 322 -12.22 -7.88 -3.44
N ASP A 323 -13.03 -8.76 -2.87
CA ASP A 323 -12.60 -10.12 -2.55
C ASP A 323 -12.82 -11.10 -3.72
N ARG A 324 -12.46 -12.37 -3.48
CA ARG A 324 -12.63 -13.48 -4.44
C ARG A 324 -14.10 -13.77 -4.85
N MET A 325 -15.08 -13.20 -4.16
CA MET A 325 -16.51 -13.37 -4.45
C MET A 325 -17.10 -12.16 -5.19
N ASP A 326 -16.25 -11.27 -5.70
CA ASP A 326 -16.62 -10.00 -6.35
C ASP A 326 -17.40 -9.04 -5.42
N GLU A 327 -17.22 -9.16 -4.10
CA GLU A 327 -17.84 -8.25 -3.14
C GLU A 327 -16.89 -7.08 -2.80
N LEU A 328 -17.42 -5.86 -2.81
CA LEU A 328 -16.65 -4.65 -2.49
C LEU A 328 -16.23 -4.67 -1.03
N VAL A 329 -14.91 -4.72 -0.80
CA VAL A 329 -14.29 -4.72 0.53
C VAL A 329 -13.98 -3.31 0.99
N ALA A 330 -13.34 -2.51 0.14
CA ALA A 330 -12.89 -1.18 0.52
C ALA A 330 -12.81 -0.20 -0.65
N VAL A 331 -12.91 1.08 -0.32
CA VAL A 331 -12.69 2.21 -1.23
C VAL A 331 -11.62 3.12 -0.62
N SER A 332 -10.73 3.63 -1.44
CA SER A 332 -9.68 4.57 -1.04
C SER A 332 -9.48 5.65 -2.11
N SER A 333 -9.06 6.83 -1.69
CA SER A 333 -8.68 7.96 -2.54
C SER A 333 -7.41 8.61 -2.00
N HIS A 334 -6.50 8.93 -2.90
CA HIS A 334 -5.19 9.46 -2.56
C HIS A 334 -4.98 10.80 -3.26
N VAL A 335 -4.34 11.74 -2.57
CA VAL A 335 -3.73 12.92 -3.16
C VAL A 335 -2.22 12.71 -3.14
N ASN A 336 -1.61 12.65 -4.32
CA ASN A 336 -0.17 12.39 -4.47
C ASN A 336 0.50 13.50 -5.28
N LEU A 337 1.83 13.55 -5.16
CA LEU A 337 2.68 14.31 -6.08
C LEU A 337 3.42 13.37 -7.02
N VAL A 338 3.82 13.87 -8.18
CA VAL A 338 4.76 13.22 -9.11
C VAL A 338 6.05 14.02 -9.08
N LEU A 339 7.09 13.45 -8.47
CA LEU A 339 8.38 14.10 -8.28
C LEU A 339 9.49 13.24 -8.90
N GLY A 340 10.60 13.84 -9.33
CA GLY A 340 11.78 13.06 -9.73
C GLY A 340 12.37 12.27 -8.54
N VAL A 341 12.88 11.06 -8.79
CA VAL A 341 13.38 10.13 -7.76
C VAL A 341 14.48 10.72 -6.88
N ALA A 342 15.24 11.70 -7.38
CA ALA A 342 16.27 12.41 -6.61
C ALA A 342 15.72 12.99 -5.29
N ARG A 343 14.45 13.37 -5.23
CA ARG A 343 13.82 13.87 -3.99
C ARG A 343 13.54 12.78 -2.95
N ASN A 344 13.40 11.53 -3.38
CA ASN A 344 13.27 10.38 -2.48
C ASN A 344 14.62 10.12 -1.77
N VAL A 345 15.73 10.15 -2.51
CA VAL A 345 17.08 9.84 -1.99
C VAL A 345 17.83 11.05 -1.42
N ALA A 346 17.36 12.27 -1.67
CA ALA A 346 17.99 13.48 -1.16
C ALA A 346 18.06 13.47 0.37
N GLY A 347 19.27 13.72 0.89
CA GLY A 347 19.54 13.78 2.33
C GLY A 347 18.63 14.77 3.05
N ARG A 348 18.32 14.48 4.32
CA ARG A 348 17.66 15.44 5.19
C ARG A 348 18.55 16.67 5.27
N GLY A 349 18.08 17.81 4.75
CA GLY A 349 18.73 19.09 5.03
C GLY A 349 18.89 19.23 6.54
N LYS A 350 20.04 19.73 6.99
CA LYS A 350 20.25 20.15 8.38
C LYS A 350 19.29 21.30 8.69
N SER A 351 18.03 21.00 8.97
CA SER A 351 17.05 21.99 9.37
C SER A 351 16.23 21.41 10.52
N SER A 352 16.38 22.05 11.68
CA SER A 352 15.73 21.79 12.97
C SER A 352 16.32 20.63 13.78
N LEU A 353 17.53 20.84 14.31
CA LEU A 353 17.90 20.33 15.64
C LEU A 353 17.18 21.15 16.71
#